data_AF-A0A524LY10-F1
#
_entry.id   AF-A0A524LY10-F1
#
_cell.length_a   1.000
_cell.length_b   1.000
_cell.length_c   1.000
_cell.angle_alpha   90.00
_cell.angle_beta   90.00
_cell.angle_gamma   90.00
#
_symmetry.space_group_name_H-M   'P 1'
#
loop_
_entity.id
_entity.type
_entity.pdbx_description
1 polymer ?
#
loop_
_entity_poly.entity_id
_entity_poly.type
_entity_poly.pdbx_seq_one_letter_code
_entity_poly.pdbx_strand_id
1 'polypeptide(L)'
;MMYRHRLILGILLVSTFLLVGTVSAQTDLFTNIPRIDEYLYSGTTNDYVSDLGAGHWTVVAYLDSWYDLEVKITVSWDISGLNIITTSGNGTGNYPYADFTLNSSSTVYITVSENSVYHDTSGYYEIGVYDDSHLSGVLPLIVANAPRTDEYLYSGSTCSYVSDLEAGHWTIIVAPDWDDLEVKITVSWDISGLNIITTSGYGTGNYPQVDFTLDSNSTVYITVSENSVYHDTSGYYEIGVYDDSHVPGLLASIDPDDLIIIIILAVIFIPICIGCIVSNRSERGGRESYESITVEAPIHVIPDKYQESVQYHGSQTTTVRLPLKCPSCGAEVSHEGVDWVGPLEAKCGYCGGTMRATFERL
;
A
#
# COMPACT_ATOMS: atom_id res chain seq x y z
N MET A 1 25.40 72.11 -30.75
CA MET A 1 26.32 70.97 -30.59
C MET A 1 26.22 70.28 -29.22
N MET A 2 25.97 70.99 -28.10
CA MET A 2 25.88 70.40 -26.74
C MET A 2 24.75 69.37 -26.50
N TYR A 3 23.62 69.45 -27.21
CA TYR A 3 22.47 68.56 -26.96
C TYR A 3 22.73 67.11 -27.37
N ARG A 4 23.54 66.88 -28.41
CA ARG A 4 23.87 65.51 -28.88
C ARG A 4 24.79 64.77 -27.91
N HIS A 5 25.68 65.47 -27.20
CA HIS A 5 26.57 64.82 -26.23
C HIS A 5 25.85 64.38 -24.96
N ARG A 6 24.83 65.13 -24.51
CA ARG A 6 24.04 64.76 -23.33
C ARG A 6 23.16 63.52 -23.57
N LEU A 7 22.61 63.36 -24.78
CA LEU A 7 21.82 62.18 -25.13
C LEU A 7 22.70 60.92 -25.23
N ILE A 8 23.88 61.02 -25.85
CA ILE A 8 24.82 59.89 -25.99
C ILE A 8 25.33 59.45 -24.61
N LEU A 9 25.65 60.41 -23.73
CA LEU A 9 26.09 60.08 -22.36
C LEU A 9 24.97 59.42 -21.54
N GLY A 10 23.71 59.87 -21.71
CA GLY A 10 22.56 59.28 -21.05
C GLY A 10 22.28 57.84 -21.51
N ILE A 11 22.35 57.58 -22.82
CA ILE A 11 22.18 56.23 -23.38
C ILE A 11 23.32 55.32 -22.92
N LEU A 12 24.57 55.79 -22.91
CA LEU A 12 25.70 55.02 -22.41
C LEU A 12 25.56 54.69 -20.93
N LEU A 13 25.10 55.62 -20.10
CA LEU A 13 24.95 55.40 -18.66
C LEU A 13 23.80 54.41 -18.37
N VAL A 14 22.68 54.50 -19.09
CA VAL A 14 21.58 53.54 -19.00
C VAL A 14 21.99 52.17 -19.55
N SER A 15 22.74 52.10 -20.65
CA SER A 15 23.24 50.83 -21.18
C SER A 15 24.29 50.20 -20.27
N THR A 16 25.10 51.00 -19.55
CA THR A 16 26.07 50.48 -18.57
C THR A 16 25.34 49.91 -17.36
N PHE A 17 24.25 50.54 -16.90
CA PHE A 17 23.40 49.99 -15.83
C PHE A 17 22.59 48.76 -16.26
N LEU A 18 22.16 48.68 -17.53
CA LEU A 18 21.50 47.49 -18.08
C LEU A 18 22.48 46.34 -18.38
N LEU A 19 23.78 46.64 -18.53
CA LEU A 19 24.86 45.66 -18.70
C LEU A 19 25.50 45.24 -17.38
N VAL A 20 25.08 45.80 -16.24
CA VAL A 20 25.25 45.11 -14.95
C VAL A 20 24.25 43.95 -14.96
N GLY A 21 24.53 42.96 -15.81
CA GLY A 21 23.96 41.64 -15.64
C GLY A 21 24.26 41.25 -14.20
N THR A 22 23.25 40.72 -13.52
CA THR A 22 23.41 40.10 -12.22
C THR A 22 24.45 39.00 -12.38
N VAL A 23 25.71 39.32 -12.09
CA VAL A 23 26.74 38.31 -11.93
C VAL A 23 26.31 37.60 -10.66
N SER A 24 25.66 36.44 -10.82
CA SER A 24 25.44 35.53 -9.70
C SER A 24 26.82 35.25 -9.13
N ALA A 25 27.09 35.80 -7.95
CA ALA A 25 28.35 35.57 -7.29
C ALA A 25 28.33 34.10 -6.88
N GLN A 26 29.19 33.30 -7.53
CA GLN A 26 29.37 31.93 -7.11
C GLN A 26 29.80 31.90 -5.66
N THR A 27 29.21 30.96 -4.96
CA THR A 27 29.34 30.85 -3.53
C THR A 27 30.16 29.61 -3.21
N ASP A 28 31.23 29.79 -2.44
CA ASP A 28 32.08 28.68 -2.03
C ASP A 28 31.35 27.78 -1.02
N LEU A 29 31.41 26.46 -1.25
CA LEU A 29 31.04 25.43 -0.28
C LEU A 29 32.30 24.77 0.27
N PHE A 30 32.41 24.76 1.59
CA PHE A 30 33.47 24.06 2.30
C PHE A 30 33.04 22.63 2.57
N THR A 31 33.97 21.68 2.45
CA THR A 31 33.69 20.27 2.72
C THR A 31 33.26 20.07 4.16
N ASN A 32 32.22 19.25 4.35
CA ASN A 32 31.68 18.86 5.64
C ASN A 32 31.17 20.03 6.51
N ILE A 33 30.94 21.21 5.93
CA ILE A 33 30.37 22.37 6.61
C ILE A 33 29.17 22.84 5.81
N PRO A 34 27.93 22.65 6.30
CA PRO A 34 26.77 23.14 5.61
C PRO A 34 26.77 24.66 5.57
N ARG A 35 26.21 25.17 4.49
CA ARG A 35 25.77 26.54 4.36
C ARG A 35 24.27 26.58 4.66
N ILE A 36 23.91 27.43 5.61
CA ILE A 36 22.56 27.52 6.17
C ILE A 36 21.83 28.75 5.61
N ASP A 37 20.50 28.77 5.77
CA ASP A 37 19.62 29.88 5.39
C ASP A 37 19.69 30.27 3.90
N GLU A 38 19.96 29.30 3.03
CA GLU A 38 19.88 29.52 1.58
C GLU A 38 18.41 29.58 1.17
N TYR A 39 18.08 30.46 0.21
CA TYR A 39 16.71 30.59 -0.29
C TYR A 39 16.66 30.35 -1.79
N LEU A 40 15.68 29.59 -2.24
CA LEU A 40 15.43 29.33 -3.66
C LEU A 40 14.05 29.89 -4.04
N TYR A 41 14.03 30.74 -5.06
CA TYR A 41 12.79 31.24 -5.65
C TYR A 41 12.27 30.28 -6.73
N SER A 42 10.98 30.34 -6.98
CA SER A 42 10.32 29.53 -8.00
C SER A 42 10.94 29.75 -9.40
N GLY A 43 11.28 28.66 -10.08
CA GLY A 43 11.96 28.67 -11.38
C GLY A 43 13.39 29.24 -11.39
N THR A 44 14.05 29.36 -10.24
CA THR A 44 15.42 29.87 -10.13
C THR A 44 16.44 28.79 -9.76
N THR A 45 17.71 29.15 -9.83
CA THR A 45 18.85 28.30 -9.46
C THR A 45 19.80 29.07 -8.55
N ASN A 46 20.45 28.36 -7.63
CA ASN A 46 21.63 28.85 -6.91
C ASN A 46 22.85 28.04 -7.35
N ASP A 47 23.98 28.73 -7.55
CA ASP A 47 25.22 28.13 -8.02
C ASP A 47 26.32 28.23 -6.96
N TYR A 48 26.98 27.10 -6.76
CA TYR A 48 28.02 26.90 -5.78
C TYR A 48 29.27 26.32 -6.42
N VAL A 49 30.41 26.46 -5.74
CA VAL A 49 31.68 25.88 -6.15
C VAL A 49 32.37 25.25 -4.95
N SER A 50 33.05 24.12 -5.16
CA SER A 50 33.81 23.47 -4.10
C SER A 50 35.08 22.83 -4.66
N ASP A 51 36.19 22.97 -3.91
CA ASP A 51 37.44 22.29 -4.20
C ASP A 51 37.52 20.99 -3.40
N LEU A 52 37.42 19.87 -4.11
CA LEU A 52 37.29 18.56 -3.50
C LEU A 52 38.54 17.72 -3.72
N GLY A 53 38.84 16.84 -2.76
CA GLY A 53 39.86 15.81 -2.90
C GLY A 53 39.43 14.67 -3.82
N ALA A 54 40.37 13.79 -4.19
CA ALA A 54 40.01 12.49 -4.74
C ALA A 54 39.22 11.68 -3.70
N GLY A 55 38.13 11.03 -4.10
CA GLY A 55 37.26 10.31 -3.18
C GLY A 55 35.81 10.28 -3.62
N HIS A 56 34.97 9.74 -2.75
CA HIS A 56 33.52 9.71 -2.89
C HIS A 56 32.92 10.93 -2.15
N TRP A 57 31.94 11.57 -2.77
CA TRP A 57 31.36 12.81 -2.28
C TRP A 57 29.86 12.84 -2.57
N THR A 58 29.12 13.38 -1.62
CA THR A 58 27.68 13.57 -1.74
C THR A 58 27.34 15.03 -1.46
N VAL A 59 26.60 15.67 -2.37
CA VAL A 59 25.96 16.96 -2.12
C VAL A 59 24.59 16.70 -1.51
N VAL A 60 24.29 17.41 -0.42
CA VAL A 60 23.01 17.31 0.27
C VAL A 60 22.39 18.69 0.38
N ALA A 61 21.12 18.81 0.01
CA ALA A 61 20.26 19.96 0.27
C ALA A 61 19.19 19.58 1.31
N TYR A 62 19.32 20.07 2.55
CA TYR A 62 18.31 19.87 3.59
C TYR A 62 17.23 20.94 3.45
N LEU A 63 16.00 20.53 3.16
CA LEU A 63 14.90 21.46 2.91
C LEU A 63 14.14 21.73 4.19
N ASP A 64 13.77 22.99 4.41
CA ASP A 64 12.90 23.34 5.52
C ASP A 64 11.47 22.80 5.25
N SER A 65 10.99 21.93 6.13
CA SER A 65 9.70 21.23 6.01
C SER A 65 8.48 22.15 6.00
N TRP A 66 8.66 23.44 6.33
CA TRP A 66 7.60 24.45 6.26
C TRP A 66 7.32 24.91 4.83
N TYR A 67 8.19 24.56 3.89
CA TYR A 67 8.10 24.93 2.50
C TYR A 67 7.96 23.66 1.66
N ASP A 68 7.03 23.67 0.70
CA ASP A 68 6.91 22.62 -0.31
C ASP A 68 7.99 22.75 -1.39
N LEU A 69 9.22 23.11 -1.01
CA LEU A 69 10.32 23.31 -1.93
C LEU A 69 10.72 21.97 -2.55
N GLU A 70 10.74 21.89 -3.88
CA GLU A 70 11.25 20.74 -4.62
C GLU A 70 12.54 21.14 -5.32
N VAL A 71 13.64 20.42 -5.03
CA VAL A 71 14.96 20.76 -5.60
C VAL A 71 15.52 19.65 -6.48
N LYS A 72 16.44 20.03 -7.36
CA LYS A 72 17.33 19.14 -8.09
C LYS A 72 18.75 19.67 -8.02
N ILE A 73 19.68 18.76 -7.81
CA ILE A 73 21.11 19.06 -7.70
C ILE A 73 21.80 18.55 -8.97
N THR A 74 22.59 19.41 -9.59
CA THR A 74 23.47 19.07 -10.70
C THR A 74 24.90 19.40 -10.31
N VAL A 75 25.80 18.43 -10.47
CA VAL A 75 27.23 18.62 -10.23
C VAL A 75 27.95 18.54 -11.57
N SER A 76 28.80 19.51 -11.90
CA SER A 76 29.52 19.62 -13.17
C SER A 76 30.99 20.00 -12.98
N TRP A 77 31.78 19.73 -14.01
CA TRP A 77 33.19 20.16 -14.09
C TRP A 77 33.34 21.63 -14.47
N ASP A 78 32.26 22.28 -14.91
CA ASP A 78 32.30 23.64 -15.42
C ASP A 78 31.08 24.47 -14.98
N ILE A 79 31.30 25.78 -14.93
CA ILE A 79 30.29 26.78 -14.53
C ILE A 79 29.05 26.80 -15.43
N SER A 80 29.16 26.31 -16.67
CA SER A 80 28.02 26.31 -17.60
C SER A 80 27.02 25.20 -17.33
N GLY A 81 27.36 24.23 -16.46
CA GLY A 81 26.51 23.08 -16.17
C GLY A 81 26.41 22.08 -17.33
N LEU A 82 27.24 22.21 -18.38
CA LEU A 82 27.18 21.37 -19.56
C LEU A 82 28.03 20.10 -19.42
N ASN A 83 29.12 20.14 -18.66
CA ASN A 83 29.98 18.99 -18.41
C ASN A 83 29.59 18.31 -17.10
N ILE A 84 28.42 17.69 -17.10
CA ILE A 84 27.77 17.09 -15.92
C ILE A 84 28.56 15.86 -15.44
N ILE A 85 28.82 15.81 -14.13
CA ILE A 85 29.32 14.65 -13.40
C ILE A 85 28.16 13.77 -12.96
N THR A 86 27.18 14.36 -12.26
CA THR A 86 26.01 13.66 -11.71
C THR A 86 24.81 14.61 -11.58
N THR A 87 23.62 14.03 -11.47
CA THR A 87 22.36 14.72 -11.16
C THR A 87 21.55 13.89 -10.18
N SER A 88 20.95 14.52 -9.17
CA SER A 88 20.22 13.85 -8.09
C SER A 88 18.95 13.09 -8.50
N GLY A 89 18.47 13.27 -9.73
CA GLY A 89 17.26 12.60 -10.21
C GLY A 89 16.86 12.97 -11.63
N ASN A 90 15.85 12.26 -12.14
CA ASN A 90 15.30 12.43 -13.48
C ASN A 90 13.86 12.93 -13.40
N GLY A 91 13.54 13.98 -14.15
CA GLY A 91 12.19 14.57 -14.13
C GLY A 91 11.99 15.60 -13.03
N THR A 92 10.72 15.85 -12.73
CA THR A 92 10.21 16.78 -11.70
C THR A 92 10.10 16.07 -10.35
N GLY A 93 10.01 16.82 -9.27
CA GLY A 93 9.94 16.29 -7.89
C GLY A 93 11.17 16.67 -7.07
N ASN A 94 11.21 16.17 -5.84
CA ASN A 94 12.26 16.51 -4.89
C ASN A 94 13.43 15.50 -4.90
N TYR A 95 14.62 15.98 -5.27
CA TYR A 95 15.86 15.23 -5.35
C TYR A 95 17.00 15.96 -4.59
N PRO A 96 17.02 15.90 -3.25
CA PRO A 96 17.93 16.69 -2.43
C PRO A 96 19.34 16.11 -2.28
N TYR A 97 19.70 15.05 -3.01
CA TYR A 97 20.98 14.35 -2.84
C TYR A 97 21.63 14.00 -4.18
N ALA A 98 22.86 14.44 -4.42
CA ALA A 98 23.63 14.05 -5.61
C ALA A 98 24.95 13.39 -5.20
N ASP A 99 25.17 12.18 -5.67
CA ASP A 99 26.32 11.36 -5.28
C ASP A 99 27.28 11.13 -6.45
N PHE A 100 28.60 11.19 -6.19
CA PHE A 100 29.63 11.08 -7.22
C PHE A 100 31.01 10.72 -6.67
N THR A 101 31.88 10.23 -7.57
CA THR A 101 33.28 9.91 -7.27
C THR A 101 34.23 10.76 -8.10
N LEU A 102 35.28 11.28 -7.46
CA LEU A 102 36.38 11.99 -8.09
C LEU A 102 37.65 11.15 -8.08
N ASN A 103 38.23 10.93 -9.26
CA ASN A 103 39.50 10.18 -9.40
C ASN A 103 40.74 10.98 -8.98
N SER A 104 40.62 12.31 -8.92
CA SER A 104 41.67 13.24 -8.54
C SER A 104 41.05 14.47 -7.90
N SER A 105 41.81 15.19 -7.08
CA SER A 105 41.35 16.47 -6.54
C SER A 105 40.99 17.44 -7.66
N SER A 106 39.84 18.09 -7.56
CA SER A 106 39.29 18.94 -8.62
C SER A 106 38.26 19.92 -8.06
N THR A 107 38.12 21.06 -8.74
CA THR A 107 37.02 22.00 -8.51
C THR A 107 35.77 21.47 -9.21
N VAL A 108 34.65 21.43 -8.48
CA VAL A 108 33.33 21.09 -9.02
C VAL A 108 32.39 22.26 -8.85
N TYR A 109 31.43 22.37 -9.77
CA TYR A 109 30.36 23.35 -9.75
C TYR A 109 29.07 22.64 -9.42
N ILE A 110 28.29 23.21 -8.52
CA ILE A 110 27.08 22.60 -7.98
C ILE A 110 25.94 23.59 -8.21
N THR A 111 24.91 23.17 -8.91
CA THR A 111 23.70 23.96 -9.13
C THR A 111 22.55 23.29 -8.40
N VAL A 112 21.88 24.05 -7.54
CA VAL A 112 20.59 23.68 -6.96
C VAL A 112 19.50 24.44 -7.71
N SER A 113 18.62 23.71 -8.39
CA SER A 113 17.51 24.26 -9.15
C SER A 113 16.19 23.87 -8.53
N GLU A 114 15.22 24.78 -8.58
CA GLU A 114 13.83 24.44 -8.29
C GLU A 114 13.30 23.47 -9.36
N ASN A 115 12.59 22.42 -8.94
CA ASN A 115 12.31 21.25 -9.78
C ASN A 115 10.86 20.76 -9.74
N SER A 116 9.91 21.61 -9.36
CA SER A 116 8.50 21.25 -9.45
C SER A 116 7.98 21.26 -10.88
N VAL A 117 6.86 20.57 -11.08
CA VAL A 117 6.18 20.47 -12.39
C VAL A 117 5.81 21.85 -12.94
N TYR A 118 5.40 22.77 -12.07
CA TYR A 118 4.88 24.08 -12.44
C TYR A 118 5.83 25.23 -12.15
N HIS A 119 7.02 24.93 -11.64
CA HIS A 119 7.99 25.89 -11.17
C HIS A 119 7.40 26.89 -10.16
N ASP A 120 6.59 26.42 -9.22
CA ASP A 120 5.83 27.26 -8.29
C ASP A 120 6.23 27.06 -6.83
N THR A 121 7.26 26.25 -6.57
CA THR A 121 7.78 26.02 -5.23
C THR A 121 8.87 27.02 -4.87
N SER A 122 8.99 27.38 -3.60
CA SER A 122 10.07 28.24 -3.09
C SER A 122 10.24 28.00 -1.60
N GLY A 123 11.46 28.15 -1.09
CA GLY A 123 11.71 27.91 0.33
C GLY A 123 13.15 28.07 0.75
N TYR A 124 13.36 27.87 2.05
CA TYR A 124 14.70 27.82 2.63
C TYR A 124 15.26 26.41 2.60
N TYR A 125 16.58 26.33 2.49
CA TYR A 125 17.33 25.09 2.58
C TYR A 125 18.73 25.33 3.14
N GLU A 126 19.35 24.24 3.57
CA GLU A 126 20.77 24.17 3.88
C GLU A 126 21.46 23.31 2.82
N ILE A 127 22.69 23.61 2.46
CA ILE A 127 23.45 22.82 1.48
C ILE A 127 24.86 22.53 1.98
N GLY A 128 25.30 21.28 1.80
CA GLY A 128 26.68 20.89 2.09
C GLY A 128 27.20 19.84 1.12
N VAL A 129 28.52 19.69 1.09
CA VAL A 129 29.21 18.63 0.35
C VAL A 129 29.98 17.79 1.36
N TYR A 130 29.69 16.50 1.41
CA TYR A 130 30.15 15.61 2.46
C TYR A 130 30.93 14.45 1.88
N ASP A 131 31.97 14.02 2.58
CA ASP A 131 32.55 12.69 2.38
C ASP A 131 31.76 11.63 3.16
N ASP A 132 31.99 10.35 2.84
CA ASP A 132 31.27 9.21 3.44
C ASP A 132 31.35 9.18 4.97
N SER A 133 32.45 9.68 5.56
CA SER A 133 32.64 9.64 7.00
C SER A 133 31.82 10.70 7.75
N HIS A 134 31.28 11.69 7.05
CA HIS A 134 30.45 12.75 7.61
C HIS A 134 28.97 12.62 7.24
N LEU A 135 28.61 11.70 6.33
CA LEU A 135 27.23 11.55 5.84
C LEU A 135 26.23 11.11 6.92
N SER A 136 26.69 10.30 7.89
CA SER A 136 25.85 9.74 8.95
C SER A 136 25.25 10.78 9.89
N GLY A 137 25.80 12.00 9.92
CA GLY A 137 25.24 13.13 10.67
C GLY A 137 24.27 13.99 9.86
N VAL A 138 24.12 13.74 8.56
CA VAL A 138 23.36 14.57 7.62
C VAL A 138 22.04 13.93 7.23
N LEU A 139 22.05 12.63 6.93
CA LEU A 139 20.82 11.90 6.65
C LEU A 139 19.99 11.68 7.92
N PRO A 140 18.66 11.67 7.83
CA PRO A 140 17.81 11.24 8.94
C PRO A 140 18.18 9.80 9.35
N LEU A 141 18.71 9.68 10.57
CA LEU A 141 19.06 8.39 11.17
C LEU A 141 17.78 7.66 11.61
N ILE A 142 17.61 6.42 11.16
CA ILE A 142 16.65 5.47 11.73
C ILE A 142 17.38 4.61 12.74
N VAL A 143 17.00 4.73 14.00
CA VAL A 143 17.52 3.88 15.08
C VAL A 143 16.81 2.53 15.00
N ALA A 144 17.57 1.44 15.01
CA ALA A 144 17.00 0.10 14.98
C ALA A 144 15.93 -0.09 16.07
N ASN A 145 14.80 -0.68 15.70
CA ASN A 145 13.63 -0.93 16.54
C ASN A 145 12.95 0.32 17.12
N ALA A 146 13.23 1.51 16.58
CA ALA A 146 12.57 2.76 16.95
C ALA A 146 12.12 3.50 15.68
N PRO A 147 10.82 3.49 15.36
CA PRO A 147 10.33 4.15 14.16
C PRO A 147 10.50 5.66 14.21
N ARG A 148 10.57 6.26 13.03
CA ARG A 148 10.42 7.69 12.81
C ARG A 148 8.99 7.96 12.36
N THR A 149 8.34 8.91 13.01
CA THR A 149 6.96 9.32 12.73
C THR A 149 6.94 10.66 12.00
N ASP A 150 5.79 11.00 11.42
CA ASP A 150 5.54 12.30 10.78
C ASP A 150 6.48 12.60 9.60
N GLU A 151 7.01 11.57 8.95
CA GLU A 151 7.78 11.71 7.72
C GLU A 151 6.79 11.99 6.57
N TYR A 152 7.16 12.83 5.60
CA TYR A 152 6.27 13.19 4.49
C TYR A 152 6.91 12.86 3.15
N LEU A 153 6.18 12.16 2.29
CA LEU A 153 6.61 11.84 0.92
C LEU A 153 5.77 12.61 -0.08
N TYR A 154 6.43 13.45 -0.87
CA TYR A 154 5.82 14.17 -1.98
C TYR A 154 5.66 13.28 -3.21
N SER A 155 4.72 13.66 -4.08
CA SER A 155 4.46 13.04 -5.37
C SER A 155 5.74 12.89 -6.21
N GLY A 156 6.02 11.68 -6.70
CA GLY A 156 7.19 11.39 -7.53
C GLY A 156 8.55 11.61 -6.84
N SER A 157 8.57 11.83 -5.53
CA SER A 157 9.79 12.16 -4.79
C SER A 157 10.39 10.96 -4.09
N THR A 158 11.61 11.14 -3.57
CA THR A 158 12.33 10.12 -2.80
C THR A 158 12.87 10.69 -1.50
N CYS A 159 12.73 9.96 -0.40
CA CYS A 159 13.36 10.23 0.88
C CYS A 159 14.46 9.19 1.13
N SER A 160 15.60 9.63 1.66
CA SER A 160 16.73 8.75 1.99
C SER A 160 17.02 8.80 3.48
N TYR A 161 17.30 7.63 4.05
CA TYR A 161 17.60 7.40 5.46
C TYR A 161 18.89 6.60 5.58
N VAL A 162 19.48 6.64 6.78
CA VAL A 162 20.64 5.83 7.13
C VAL A 162 20.35 5.05 8.41
N SER A 163 20.89 3.84 8.51
CA SER A 163 20.82 3.04 9.74
C SER A 163 22.08 2.19 9.91
N ASP A 164 22.61 2.17 11.13
CA ASP A 164 23.70 1.28 11.53
C ASP A 164 23.11 0.01 12.14
N LEU A 165 23.30 -1.12 11.45
CA LEU A 165 22.66 -2.38 11.81
C LEU A 165 23.70 -3.44 12.17
N GLU A 166 23.31 -4.32 13.09
CA GLU A 166 24.09 -5.51 13.43
C GLU A 166 23.89 -6.62 12.39
N ALA A 167 24.79 -7.61 12.38
CA ALA A 167 24.62 -8.82 11.58
C ALA A 167 23.32 -9.54 11.99
N GLY A 168 22.47 -9.88 11.02
CA GLY A 168 21.17 -10.48 11.31
C GLY A 168 20.14 -10.28 10.20
N HIS A 169 18.92 -10.72 10.47
CA HIS A 169 17.76 -10.48 9.62
C HIS A 169 17.05 -9.20 10.06
N TRP A 170 16.66 -8.39 9.08
CA TRP A 170 16.03 -7.09 9.30
C TRP A 170 14.85 -6.92 8.35
N THR A 171 13.81 -6.27 8.87
CA THR A 171 12.61 -5.89 8.13
C THR A 171 12.46 -4.37 8.20
N ILE A 172 12.33 -3.72 7.05
CA ILE A 172 11.94 -2.31 6.98
C ILE A 172 10.45 -2.25 6.68
N ILE A 173 9.74 -1.44 7.45
CA ILE A 173 8.31 -1.19 7.27
C ILE A 173 8.10 0.31 7.13
N VAL A 174 7.38 0.69 6.08
CA VAL A 174 6.78 2.01 5.90
C VAL A 174 5.29 1.86 6.13
N ALA A 175 4.76 2.52 7.16
CA ALA A 175 3.33 2.54 7.47
C ALA A 175 2.77 3.90 7.04
N PRO A 176 2.05 3.99 5.90
CA PRO A 176 1.44 5.23 5.49
C PRO A 176 0.29 5.60 6.42
N ASP A 177 0.15 6.88 6.73
CA ASP A 177 -0.96 7.38 7.55
C ASP A 177 -2.29 7.43 6.77
N TRP A 178 -2.22 7.40 5.43
CA TRP A 178 -3.37 7.54 4.52
C TRP A 178 -3.33 6.45 3.44
N ASP A 179 -4.51 5.94 3.08
CA ASP A 179 -4.69 4.77 2.20
C ASP A 179 -4.10 4.91 0.79
N ASP A 180 -3.82 6.13 0.34
CA ASP A 180 -3.49 6.39 -1.06
C ASP A 180 -1.97 6.46 -1.32
N LEU A 181 -1.11 6.49 -0.30
CA LEU A 181 0.34 6.58 -0.53
C LEU A 181 0.89 5.23 -1.00
N GLU A 182 1.38 5.19 -2.24
CA GLU A 182 2.03 4.03 -2.82
C GLU A 182 3.55 4.18 -2.72
N VAL A 183 4.20 3.36 -1.89
CA VAL A 183 5.65 3.45 -1.67
C VAL A 183 6.42 2.27 -2.23
N LYS A 184 7.71 2.50 -2.44
CA LYS A 184 8.72 1.47 -2.71
C LYS A 184 9.98 1.76 -1.91
N ILE A 185 10.50 0.73 -1.26
CA ILE A 185 11.69 0.76 -0.43
C ILE A 185 12.84 0.11 -1.19
N THR A 186 13.98 0.79 -1.24
CA THR A 186 15.25 0.25 -1.73
C THR A 186 16.27 0.33 -0.62
N VAL A 187 16.98 -0.78 -0.37
CA VAL A 187 18.06 -0.85 0.61
C VAL A 187 19.36 -1.06 -0.13
N SER A 188 20.37 -0.27 0.16
CA SER A 188 21.66 -0.28 -0.53
C SER A 188 22.84 -0.09 0.43
N TRP A 189 24.03 -0.47 -0.03
CA TRP A 189 25.30 -0.24 0.66
C TRP A 189 25.83 1.19 0.49
N ASP A 190 25.25 1.96 -0.41
CA ASP A 190 25.61 3.34 -0.73
C ASP A 190 24.37 4.21 -0.91
N ILE A 191 24.52 5.53 -0.79
CA ILE A 191 23.42 6.48 -0.92
C ILE A 191 22.94 6.64 -2.37
N SER A 192 23.81 6.41 -3.37
CA SER A 192 23.42 6.48 -4.79
C SER A 192 22.39 5.43 -5.20
N GLY A 193 22.19 4.39 -4.40
CA GLY A 193 21.27 3.29 -4.70
C GLY A 193 21.78 2.37 -5.81
N LEU A 194 23.08 2.38 -6.12
CA LEU A 194 23.67 1.54 -7.18
C LEU A 194 24.06 0.15 -6.66
N ASN A 195 24.55 0.04 -5.43
CA ASN A 195 24.87 -1.23 -4.79
C ASN A 195 23.68 -1.72 -3.92
N ILE A 196 22.62 -2.13 -4.61
CA ILE A 196 21.35 -2.56 -4.00
C ILE A 196 21.54 -3.90 -3.25
N ILE A 197 21.11 -3.92 -1.99
CA ILE A 197 20.92 -5.14 -1.19
C ILE A 197 19.58 -5.78 -1.55
N THR A 198 18.49 -5.01 -1.46
CA THR A 198 17.13 -5.49 -1.69
C THR A 198 16.19 -4.35 -2.11
N THR A 199 15.03 -4.71 -2.65
CA THR A 199 13.98 -3.77 -3.06
C THR A 199 12.61 -4.37 -2.81
N SER A 200 11.67 -3.58 -2.31
CA SER A 200 10.29 -4.01 -2.08
C SER A 200 9.54 -4.12 -3.43
N GLY A 201 9.20 -5.34 -3.84
CA GLY A 201 8.35 -5.59 -5.02
C GLY A 201 8.95 -5.21 -6.38
N TYR A 202 8.12 -5.31 -7.44
CA TYR A 202 8.49 -5.00 -8.82
C TYR A 202 7.38 -4.21 -9.51
N GLY A 203 7.75 -3.12 -10.19
CA GLY A 203 6.80 -2.25 -10.89
C GLY A 203 6.16 -1.19 -9.99
N THR A 204 5.02 -0.66 -10.42
CA THR A 204 4.22 0.34 -9.69
C THR A 204 3.31 -0.33 -8.67
N GLY A 205 2.84 0.42 -7.67
CA GLY A 205 1.98 -0.04 -6.59
C GLY A 205 2.61 0.11 -5.21
N ASN A 206 1.86 -0.27 -4.17
CA ASN A 206 2.27 -0.12 -2.78
C ASN A 206 3.08 -1.35 -2.28
N TYR A 207 4.34 -1.13 -1.95
CA TYR A 207 5.27 -2.14 -1.40
C TYR A 207 5.86 -1.64 -0.07
N PRO A 208 5.06 -1.60 1.01
CA PRO A 208 5.42 -0.95 2.28
C PRO A 208 6.40 -1.75 3.15
N GLN A 209 6.89 -2.90 2.70
CA GLN A 209 7.76 -3.77 3.48
C GLN A 209 8.85 -4.42 2.63
N VAL A 210 10.04 -4.54 3.20
CA VAL A 210 11.14 -5.34 2.62
C VAL A 210 11.97 -6.00 3.70
N ASP A 211 12.36 -7.26 3.44
CA ASP A 211 13.21 -8.06 4.31
C ASP A 211 14.61 -8.24 3.68
N PHE A 212 15.64 -8.30 4.51
CA PHE A 212 17.02 -8.61 4.10
C PHE A 212 17.84 -9.20 5.25
N THR A 213 19.05 -9.68 4.92
CA THR A 213 19.99 -10.23 5.89
C THR A 213 21.36 -9.61 5.70
N LEU A 214 22.02 -9.28 6.81
CA LEU A 214 23.38 -8.77 6.85
C LEU A 214 24.31 -9.84 7.46
N ASP A 215 25.41 -10.15 6.76
CA ASP A 215 26.42 -11.10 7.23
C ASP A 215 27.34 -10.50 8.32
N SER A 216 27.39 -9.18 8.41
CA SER A 216 28.22 -8.43 9.36
C SER A 216 27.55 -7.12 9.73
N ASN A 217 27.95 -6.53 10.86
CA ASN A 217 27.51 -5.18 11.24
C ASN A 217 27.89 -4.19 10.12
N SER A 218 26.95 -3.38 9.68
CA SER A 218 27.14 -2.48 8.55
C SER A 218 26.14 -1.33 8.57
N THR A 219 26.56 -0.20 7.99
CA THR A 219 25.65 0.90 7.67
C THR A 219 24.91 0.59 6.38
N VAL A 220 23.60 0.78 6.39
CA VAL A 220 22.76 0.65 5.20
C VAL A 220 22.05 1.96 4.91
N TYR A 221 21.79 2.19 3.62
CA TYR A 221 21.02 3.33 3.13
C TYR A 221 19.66 2.84 2.67
N ILE A 222 18.62 3.58 3.06
CA ILE A 222 17.23 3.20 2.82
C ILE A 222 16.58 4.33 2.05
N THR A 223 16.17 4.06 0.82
CA THR A 223 15.42 5.01 0.01
C THR A 223 13.96 4.60 -0.02
N VAL A 224 13.07 5.52 0.36
CA VAL A 224 11.62 5.42 0.17
C VAL A 224 11.25 6.30 -1.01
N SER A 225 10.71 5.70 -2.06
CA SER A 225 10.25 6.41 -3.25
C SER A 225 8.75 6.27 -3.41
N GLU A 226 8.10 7.35 -3.85
CA GLU A 226 6.73 7.30 -4.36
C GLU A 226 6.68 6.39 -5.60
N ASN A 227 5.68 5.52 -5.69
CA ASN A 227 5.67 4.41 -6.66
C ASN A 227 4.31 4.21 -7.34
N SER A 228 3.47 5.25 -7.41
CA SER A 228 2.24 5.18 -8.20
C SER A 228 2.50 5.21 -9.69
N VAL A 229 1.50 4.76 -10.46
CA VAL A 229 1.56 4.78 -11.92
C VAL A 229 1.64 6.20 -12.48
N TYR A 230 1.06 7.17 -11.76
CA TYR A 230 0.90 8.55 -12.23
C TYR A 230 1.72 9.57 -11.45
N HIS A 231 2.48 9.13 -10.44
CA HIS A 231 3.21 10.01 -9.53
C HIS A 231 2.31 11.05 -8.90
N ASP A 232 1.15 10.60 -8.42
CA ASP A 232 0.05 11.43 -7.89
C ASP A 232 -0.28 11.12 -6.43
N THR A 233 0.52 10.28 -5.78
CA THR A 233 0.34 9.93 -4.38
C THR A 233 1.31 10.71 -3.50
N SER A 234 0.83 11.23 -2.38
CA SER A 234 1.64 11.93 -1.38
C SER A 234 1.00 11.76 -0.02
N GLY A 235 1.80 11.81 1.04
CA GLY A 235 1.26 11.56 2.37
C GLY A 235 2.31 11.46 3.47
N TYR A 236 1.81 11.54 4.70
CA TYR A 236 2.61 11.23 5.87
C TYR A 236 2.77 9.71 6.03
N TYR A 237 3.90 9.31 6.60
CA TYR A 237 4.20 7.93 6.90
C TYR A 237 5.11 7.81 8.14
N GLU A 238 5.06 6.63 8.73
CA GLU A 238 6.02 6.15 9.70
C GLU A 238 6.99 5.19 9.02
N ILE A 239 8.27 5.24 9.36
CA ILE A 239 9.27 4.26 8.90
C ILE A 239 10.07 3.69 10.07
N GLY A 240 10.21 2.37 10.10
CA GLY A 240 11.04 1.67 11.07
C GLY A 240 11.88 0.55 10.45
N VAL A 241 13.01 0.27 11.10
CA VAL A 241 13.89 -0.87 10.79
C VAL A 241 13.86 -1.81 11.98
N TYR A 242 13.38 -3.03 11.80
CA TYR A 242 13.07 -3.96 12.86
C TYR A 242 13.85 -5.27 12.73
N ASP A 243 14.38 -5.78 13.84
CA ASP A 243 14.79 -7.18 13.91
C ASP A 243 13.57 -8.09 14.11
N ASP A 244 13.76 -9.41 13.95
CA ASP A 244 12.70 -10.42 14.05
C ASP A 244 11.89 -10.39 15.37
N SER A 245 12.47 -9.87 16.46
CA SER A 245 11.82 -9.79 17.77
C SER A 245 11.01 -8.51 17.99
N HIS A 246 11.20 -7.51 17.14
CA HIS A 246 10.57 -6.19 17.25
C HIS A 246 9.66 -5.85 16.07
N VAL A 247 9.54 -6.71 15.06
CA VAL A 247 8.57 -6.52 13.97
C VAL A 247 7.17 -6.27 14.58
N PRO A 248 6.54 -5.11 14.33
CA PRO A 248 5.20 -4.81 14.78
C PRO A 248 4.27 -5.96 14.39
N GLY A 249 3.72 -6.67 15.38
CA GLY A 249 2.79 -7.75 15.12
C GLY A 249 1.53 -7.24 14.42
N LEU A 250 0.72 -8.15 13.86
CA LEU A 250 -0.55 -7.82 13.16
C LEU A 250 -1.46 -6.85 13.94
N LEU A 251 -1.42 -6.89 15.28
CA LEU A 251 -2.24 -6.01 16.12
C LEU A 251 -1.62 -4.63 16.35
N ALA A 252 -0.31 -4.46 16.14
CA ALA A 252 0.38 -3.20 16.29
C ALA A 252 0.14 -2.27 15.08
N SER A 253 -0.18 -2.83 13.91
CA SER A 253 -0.57 -2.07 12.72
C SER A 253 -2.05 -1.67 12.70
N ILE A 254 -2.84 -2.06 13.70
CA ILE A 254 -4.26 -1.69 13.78
C ILE A 254 -4.33 -0.35 14.52
N ASP A 255 -4.79 0.69 13.82
CA ASP A 255 -5.07 1.98 14.44
C ASP A 255 -6.02 1.79 15.65
N PRO A 256 -5.84 2.51 16.77
CA PRO A 256 -6.80 2.54 17.86
C PRO A 256 -8.27 2.63 17.41
N ASP A 257 -8.58 3.39 16.36
CA ASP A 257 -9.91 3.54 15.81
C ASP A 257 -10.40 2.26 15.10
N ASP A 258 -9.54 1.62 14.30
CA ASP A 258 -9.84 0.32 13.70
C ASP A 258 -10.04 -0.77 14.75
N LEU A 259 -9.23 -0.74 15.82
CA LEU A 259 -9.37 -1.66 16.94
C LEU A 259 -10.73 -1.46 17.63
N ILE A 260 -11.17 -0.21 17.80
CA ILE A 260 -12.51 0.12 18.32
C ILE A 260 -13.59 -0.45 17.39
N ILE A 261 -13.46 -0.28 16.08
CA ILE A 261 -14.41 -0.84 15.09
C ILE A 261 -14.46 -2.36 15.18
N ILE A 262 -13.31 -3.05 15.22
CA ILE A 262 -13.21 -4.51 15.37
C ILE A 262 -13.88 -4.97 16.67
N ILE A 263 -13.65 -4.26 17.78
CA ILE A 263 -14.29 -4.55 19.07
C ILE A 263 -15.82 -4.40 18.95
N ILE A 264 -16.32 -3.33 18.33
CA ILE A 264 -17.76 -3.12 18.12
C ILE A 264 -18.36 -4.27 17.29
N LEU A 265 -17.71 -4.65 16.19
CA LEU A 265 -18.14 -5.77 15.35
C LEU A 265 -18.15 -7.08 16.15
N ALA A 266 -17.09 -7.37 16.90
CA ALA A 266 -17.01 -8.57 17.74
C ALA A 266 -18.14 -8.59 18.79
N VAL A 267 -18.40 -7.48 19.47
CA VAL A 267 -19.44 -7.37 20.50
C VAL A 267 -20.86 -7.53 19.93
N ILE A 268 -21.11 -7.11 18.70
CA ILE A 268 -22.43 -7.24 18.05
C ILE A 268 -22.61 -8.61 17.41
N PHE A 269 -21.62 -9.08 16.63
CA PHE A 269 -21.77 -10.31 15.85
C PHE A 269 -21.63 -11.58 16.68
N ILE A 270 -20.76 -11.62 17.71
CA ILE A 270 -20.57 -12.83 18.52
C ILE A 270 -21.87 -13.25 19.22
N PRO A 271 -22.64 -12.37 19.90
CA PRO A 271 -23.92 -12.74 20.49
C PRO A 271 -24.97 -13.18 19.47
N ILE A 272 -25.01 -12.57 18.28
CA ILE A 272 -25.93 -12.96 17.20
C ILE A 272 -25.58 -14.38 16.72
N CYS A 273 -24.30 -14.66 16.47
CA CYS A 273 -23.84 -15.99 16.08
C CYS A 273 -24.15 -17.04 17.16
N ILE A 274 -23.88 -16.74 18.43
CA ILE A 274 -24.21 -17.64 19.55
C ILE A 274 -25.73 -17.87 19.61
N GLY A 275 -26.53 -16.81 19.46
CA GLY A 275 -27.99 -16.89 19.42
C GLY A 275 -28.51 -17.80 18.30
N CYS A 276 -28.00 -17.65 17.09
CA CYS A 276 -28.32 -18.50 15.93
C CYS A 276 -27.90 -19.96 16.13
N ILE A 277 -26.75 -20.21 16.75
CA ILE A 277 -26.29 -21.58 17.03
C ILE A 277 -27.19 -22.24 18.09
N VAL A 278 -27.61 -21.49 19.11
CA VAL A 278 -28.50 -22.00 20.17
C VAL A 278 -29.92 -22.23 19.63
N SER A 279 -30.47 -21.33 18.82
CA SER A 279 -31.81 -21.49 18.24
C SER A 279 -31.89 -22.72 17.33
N ASN A 280 -30.90 -22.93 16.47
CA ASN A 280 -30.81 -24.09 15.58
C ASN A 280 -30.68 -25.43 16.33
N ARG A 281 -30.15 -25.43 17.56
CA ARG A 281 -30.09 -26.64 18.40
C ARG A 281 -31.44 -26.95 19.07
N SER A 282 -32.29 -25.96 19.30
CA SER A 282 -33.59 -26.17 19.97
C SER A 282 -34.61 -26.89 19.08
N GLU A 283 -34.55 -26.74 17.76
CA GLU A 283 -35.53 -27.36 16.84
C GLU A 283 -35.28 -28.86 16.57
N ARG A 284 -34.10 -29.39 16.91
CA ARG A 284 -33.78 -30.82 16.69
C ARG A 284 -34.24 -31.75 17.82
N GLY A 285 -34.91 -31.23 18.85
CA GLY A 285 -35.26 -31.98 20.06
C GLY A 285 -36.61 -32.69 20.10
N GLY A 286 -37.45 -32.64 19.04
CA GLY A 286 -38.84 -33.09 19.19
C GLY A 286 -39.56 -33.51 17.92
N ARG A 287 -39.08 -34.55 17.23
CA ARG A 287 -39.93 -35.38 16.34
C ARG A 287 -39.49 -36.83 16.44
N GLU A 288 -40.25 -37.63 17.20
CA GLU A 288 -40.33 -39.07 16.94
C GLU A 288 -41.00 -39.22 15.55
N SER A 289 -40.16 -39.34 14.53
CA SER A 289 -40.58 -39.65 13.16
C SER A 289 -41.10 -41.08 13.12
N TYR A 290 -42.43 -41.25 13.07
CA TYR A 290 -42.98 -42.37 12.31
C TYR A 290 -42.76 -42.04 10.85
N GLU A 291 -41.65 -42.56 10.37
CA GLU A 291 -41.12 -42.36 9.04
C GLU A 291 -42.14 -43.02 8.07
N SER A 292 -42.82 -42.20 7.28
CA SER A 292 -43.92 -42.60 6.39
C SER A 292 -43.75 -41.94 5.04
N ILE A 293 -44.09 -42.66 3.98
CA ILE A 293 -43.91 -42.19 2.61
C ILE A 293 -45.26 -41.73 2.04
N THR A 294 -45.27 -40.56 1.42
CA THR A 294 -46.45 -39.92 0.84
C THR A 294 -46.49 -40.16 -0.68
N VAL A 295 -47.37 -41.06 -1.14
CA VAL A 295 -47.51 -41.41 -2.57
C VAL A 295 -48.75 -40.76 -3.16
N GLU A 296 -48.67 -40.29 -4.40
CA GLU A 296 -49.83 -39.82 -5.16
C GLU A 296 -50.67 -41.04 -5.61
N ALA A 297 -51.93 -41.08 -5.22
CA ALA A 297 -52.82 -42.19 -5.56
C ALA A 297 -53.34 -42.05 -7.00
N PRO A 298 -53.32 -43.10 -7.83
CA PRO A 298 -53.97 -43.07 -9.14
C PRO A 298 -55.49 -42.85 -9.02
N ILE A 299 -56.06 -42.02 -9.90
CA ILE A 299 -57.47 -41.56 -9.86
C ILE A 299 -58.49 -42.72 -9.82
N HIS A 300 -58.18 -43.85 -10.46
CA HIS A 300 -59.05 -45.03 -10.53
C HIS A 300 -59.16 -45.82 -9.21
N VAL A 301 -58.36 -45.48 -8.21
CA VAL A 301 -58.28 -46.18 -6.92
C VAL A 301 -59.04 -45.43 -5.81
N ILE A 302 -59.58 -44.24 -6.10
CA ILE A 302 -60.32 -43.42 -5.13
C ILE A 302 -61.81 -43.80 -5.20
N PRO A 303 -62.45 -44.25 -4.11
CA PRO A 303 -63.88 -44.55 -4.11
C PRO A 303 -64.73 -43.34 -4.47
N ASP A 304 -65.79 -43.53 -5.26
CA ASP A 304 -66.69 -42.46 -5.76
C ASP A 304 -67.21 -41.52 -4.65
N LYS A 305 -67.47 -42.06 -3.46
CA LYS A 305 -67.93 -41.28 -2.28
C LYS A 305 -66.94 -40.22 -1.79
N TYR A 306 -65.68 -40.29 -2.24
CA TYR A 306 -64.63 -39.30 -1.95
C TYR A 306 -64.21 -38.50 -3.18
N GLN A 307 -64.72 -38.81 -4.37
CA GLN A 307 -64.46 -38.03 -5.59
C GLN A 307 -65.22 -36.70 -5.60
N GLU A 308 -66.42 -36.64 -5.01
CA GLU A 308 -67.24 -35.42 -4.95
C GLU A 308 -66.59 -34.28 -4.15
N SER A 309 -65.65 -34.57 -3.25
CA SER A 309 -64.89 -33.53 -2.53
C SER A 309 -63.65 -33.02 -3.27
N VAL A 310 -63.25 -33.65 -4.38
CA VAL A 310 -62.01 -33.34 -5.13
C VAL A 310 -62.29 -32.42 -6.34
N GLN A 311 -63.51 -32.46 -6.88
CA GLN A 311 -63.93 -31.55 -7.95
C GLN A 311 -64.55 -30.30 -7.35
N TYR A 312 -63.79 -29.20 -7.18
CA TYR A 312 -64.26 -27.83 -7.54
C TYR A 312 -63.23 -26.70 -7.30
N HIS A 313 -62.08 -26.94 -6.69
CA HIS A 313 -61.03 -25.92 -6.60
C HIS A 313 -59.64 -26.51 -6.90
N GLY A 314 -59.02 -26.03 -7.98
CA GLY A 314 -57.76 -26.57 -8.50
C GLY A 314 -56.63 -26.61 -7.46
N SER A 315 -55.88 -27.70 -7.50
CA SER A 315 -54.58 -27.99 -6.84
C SER A 315 -54.54 -28.71 -5.48
N GLN A 316 -55.58 -29.44 -5.07
CA GLN A 316 -55.43 -30.41 -3.96
C GLN A 316 -55.24 -31.84 -4.49
N THR A 317 -53.99 -32.25 -4.66
CA THR A 317 -53.62 -33.67 -4.86
C THR A 317 -53.88 -34.44 -3.57
N THR A 318 -54.76 -35.43 -3.63
CA THR A 318 -55.00 -36.31 -2.47
C THR A 318 -53.85 -37.31 -2.39
N THR A 319 -52.95 -37.09 -1.44
CA THR A 319 -51.84 -38.01 -1.19
C THR A 319 -52.23 -39.06 -0.15
N VAL A 320 -51.69 -40.27 -0.30
CA VAL A 320 -51.95 -41.39 0.60
C VAL A 320 -50.64 -41.83 1.23
N ARG A 321 -50.66 -42.13 2.53
CA ARG A 321 -49.50 -42.64 3.25
C ARG A 321 -49.49 -44.15 3.28
N LEU A 322 -48.33 -44.71 2.98
CA LEU A 322 -48.02 -46.12 3.12
C LEU A 322 -46.95 -46.30 4.21
N PRO A 323 -47.00 -47.40 4.99
CA PRO A 323 -45.94 -47.72 5.93
C PRO A 323 -44.62 -47.96 5.19
N LEU A 324 -43.51 -47.50 5.76
CA LEU A 324 -42.17 -47.71 5.21
C LEU A 324 -41.77 -49.18 5.12
N LYS A 325 -42.35 -50.03 5.98
CA LYS A 325 -42.06 -51.46 6.03
C LYS A 325 -43.35 -52.24 5.85
N CYS A 326 -43.30 -53.28 5.02
CA CYS A 326 -44.43 -54.16 4.82
C CYS A 326 -44.76 -54.87 6.15
N PRO A 327 -46.00 -54.80 6.65
CA PRO A 327 -46.37 -55.44 7.91
C PRO A 327 -46.28 -56.98 7.85
N SER A 328 -46.35 -57.56 6.64
CA SER A 328 -46.31 -59.00 6.45
C SER A 328 -44.90 -59.59 6.41
N CYS A 329 -43.88 -58.83 5.93
CA CYS A 329 -42.52 -59.36 5.77
C CYS A 329 -41.39 -58.44 6.27
N GLY A 330 -41.70 -57.21 6.67
CA GLY A 330 -40.73 -56.22 7.17
C GLY A 330 -39.86 -55.54 6.11
N ALA A 331 -40.01 -55.88 4.82
CA ALA A 331 -39.24 -55.27 3.73
C ALA A 331 -39.59 -53.78 3.55
N GLU A 332 -38.60 -52.97 3.17
CA GLU A 332 -38.81 -51.55 2.89
C GLU A 332 -39.64 -51.32 1.62
N VAL A 333 -40.55 -50.36 1.67
CA VAL A 333 -41.50 -50.04 0.60
C VAL A 333 -41.02 -48.77 -0.09
N SER A 334 -40.60 -48.89 -1.35
CA SER A 334 -40.22 -47.74 -2.19
C SER A 334 -41.39 -47.25 -3.05
N HIS A 335 -41.45 -45.94 -3.34
CA HIS A 335 -42.47 -45.32 -4.19
C HIS A 335 -42.69 -46.02 -5.53
N GLU A 336 -41.61 -46.49 -6.15
CA GLU A 336 -41.61 -47.05 -7.52
C GLU A 336 -42.01 -48.53 -7.56
N GLY A 337 -42.13 -49.20 -6.40
CA GLY A 337 -42.30 -50.66 -6.30
C GLY A 337 -43.65 -51.12 -5.77
N VAL A 338 -44.66 -50.24 -5.79
CA VAL A 338 -45.98 -50.52 -5.21
C VAL A 338 -47.04 -50.72 -6.29
N ASP A 339 -47.58 -51.93 -6.36
CA ASP A 339 -48.74 -52.25 -7.21
C ASP A 339 -50.03 -52.01 -6.43
N TRP A 340 -50.86 -51.08 -6.88
CA TRP A 340 -52.17 -50.84 -6.29
C TRP A 340 -53.16 -51.93 -6.70
N VAL A 341 -53.78 -52.58 -5.73
CA VAL A 341 -54.72 -53.70 -5.94
C VAL A 341 -56.14 -53.39 -5.51
N GLY A 342 -56.36 -52.27 -4.83
CA GLY A 342 -57.70 -51.84 -4.43
C GLY A 342 -57.73 -50.44 -3.83
N PRO A 343 -58.93 -49.93 -3.50
CA PRO A 343 -59.09 -48.58 -2.98
C PRO A 343 -58.43 -48.42 -1.60
N LEU A 344 -57.25 -47.80 -1.59
CA LEU A 344 -56.30 -47.74 -0.45
C LEU A 344 -55.58 -49.05 -0.12
N GLU A 345 -55.47 -49.96 -1.08
CA GLU A 345 -54.74 -51.21 -0.88
C GLU A 345 -53.62 -51.34 -1.91
N ALA A 346 -52.42 -51.52 -1.37
CA ALA A 346 -51.18 -51.69 -2.11
C ALA A 346 -50.65 -53.10 -1.86
N LYS A 347 -50.04 -53.71 -2.86
CA LYS A 347 -49.39 -55.01 -2.75
C LYS A 347 -47.88 -54.82 -2.63
N CYS A 348 -47.27 -55.45 -1.64
CA CYS A 348 -45.84 -55.42 -1.46
C CYS A 348 -45.14 -56.19 -2.59
N GLY A 349 -44.23 -55.54 -3.33
CA GLY A 349 -43.47 -56.16 -4.41
C GLY A 349 -42.59 -57.34 -3.99
N TYR A 350 -42.23 -57.45 -2.70
CA TYR A 350 -41.36 -58.52 -2.20
C TYR A 350 -42.13 -59.80 -1.81
N CYS A 351 -43.16 -59.68 -0.95
CA CYS A 351 -43.87 -60.85 -0.41
C CYS A 351 -45.28 -61.04 -0.99
N GLY A 352 -45.79 -60.07 -1.76
CA GLY A 352 -47.15 -60.09 -2.29
C GLY A 352 -48.26 -59.86 -1.25
N GLY A 353 -47.91 -59.58 0.01
CA GLY A 353 -48.87 -59.21 1.05
C GLY A 353 -49.52 -57.87 0.76
N THR A 354 -50.78 -57.70 1.19
CA THR A 354 -51.52 -56.44 1.05
C THR A 354 -51.23 -55.51 2.23
N MET A 355 -51.09 -54.23 1.93
CA MET A 355 -50.85 -53.16 2.88
C MET A 355 -51.87 -52.04 2.65
N ARG A 356 -52.46 -51.56 3.75
CA ARG A 356 -53.53 -50.57 3.72
C ARG A 356 -52.96 -49.17 3.83
N ALA A 357 -53.29 -48.32 2.87
CA ALA A 357 -52.97 -46.90 2.88
C ALA A 357 -53.97 -46.13 3.74
N THR A 358 -53.51 -45.05 4.36
CA THR A 358 -54.37 -44.10 5.07
C THR A 358 -54.33 -42.75 4.35
N PHE A 359 -55.49 -42.14 4.14
CA PHE A 359 -55.56 -40.77 3.65
C PHE A 359 -54.92 -39.83 4.66
N GLU A 360 -54.02 -38.98 4.20
CA GLU A 360 -53.55 -37.84 4.98
C GLU A 360 -54.45 -36.65 4.65
N ARG A 361 -55.11 -36.10 5.67
CA ARG A 361 -55.83 -34.84 5.53
C ARG A 361 -54.79 -33.74 5.71
N LEU A 362 -54.34 -33.15 4.61
CA LEU A 362 -53.50 -31.95 4.65
C LEU A 362 -54.26 -30.76 5.25
#